data_AF-A7VH04-F1
#
_entry.id   AF-A7VH04-F1
#
_cell.length_a   1.000
_cell.length_b   1.000
_cell.length_c   1.000
_cell.angle_alpha   90.00
_cell.angle_beta   90.00
_cell.angle_gamma   90.00
#
_symmetry.space_group_name_H-M   'P 1'
#
loop_
_entity.id
_entity.type
_entity.pdbx_description
1 polymer ?
#
loop_
_entity_poly.entity_id
_entity_poly.type
_entity_poly.pdbx_seq_one_letter_code
_entity_poly.pdbx_strand_id
1 'polypeptide(L)'
;MSQINNNIDPDSRDYDLKSIEPDERFTQTTKEFWITLGTYLVFMVLMIANLYLVGGKDVSKYKYILGFPQWIFNEIIILIAMVVAVILVVTFVYRDMDVTPNGKLKERKHKEGK
;
A
#
# COMPACT_ATOMS: atom_id res chain seq x y z
N MET A 1 -18.75 4.97 39.51
CA MET A 1 -17.97 5.21 38.28
C MET A 1 -16.59 4.62 38.51
N SER A 2 -16.32 3.43 37.96
CA SER A 2 -14.98 2.85 38.04
C SER A 2 -14.06 3.66 37.15
N GLN A 3 -12.98 4.18 37.72
CA GLN A 3 -11.89 4.77 36.95
C GLN A 3 -11.38 3.70 35.98
N ILE A 4 -11.52 3.94 34.68
CA ILE A 4 -10.97 3.04 33.66
C ILE A 4 -9.45 3.14 33.82
N ASN A 5 -8.84 2.05 34.30
CA ASN A 5 -7.40 1.97 34.42
C ASN A 5 -6.82 1.84 33.01
N ASN A 6 -6.25 2.94 32.50
CA ASN A 6 -5.65 3.02 31.16
C ASN A 6 -4.36 2.20 31.01
N ASN A 7 -3.95 1.45 32.04
CA ASN A 7 -2.77 0.60 32.02
C ASN A 7 -3.20 -0.87 31.90
N ILE A 8 -3.60 -1.26 30.69
CA ILE A 8 -3.80 -2.68 30.35
C ILE A 8 -2.40 -3.31 30.28
N ASP A 9 -2.16 -4.29 31.13
CA ASP A 9 -0.95 -5.10 31.04
C ASP A 9 -0.98 -5.90 29.73
N PRO A 10 -0.05 -5.64 28.78
CA PRO A 10 -0.05 -6.31 27.49
C PRO A 10 0.23 -7.81 27.57
N ASP A 11 0.84 -8.28 28.66
CA ASP A 11 1.12 -9.70 28.89
C ASP A 11 -0.03 -10.41 29.63
N SER A 12 -1.01 -9.64 30.13
CA SER A 12 -2.21 -10.19 30.77
C SER A 12 -3.21 -10.68 29.73
N ARG A 13 -3.89 -11.78 30.05
CA ARG A 13 -5.01 -12.32 29.28
C ARG A 13 -6.37 -12.00 29.89
N ASP A 14 -6.37 -11.31 31.03
CA ASP A 14 -7.56 -10.98 31.82
C ASP A 14 -7.90 -9.50 31.62
N TYR A 15 -8.24 -9.13 30.38
CA TYR A 15 -8.64 -7.77 30.00
C TYR A 15 -10.09 -7.75 29.49
N ASP A 16 -10.80 -6.66 29.78
CA ASP A 16 -12.14 -6.42 29.21
C ASP A 16 -12.00 -5.79 27.82
N LEU A 17 -12.57 -6.44 26.80
CA LEU A 17 -12.57 -5.94 25.42
C LEU A 17 -13.12 -4.51 25.30
N LYS A 18 -14.05 -4.12 26.16
CA LYS A 18 -14.64 -2.76 26.15
C LYS A 18 -13.68 -1.67 26.63
N SER A 19 -12.62 -2.06 27.35
CA SER A 19 -11.60 -1.13 27.84
C SER A 19 -10.46 -0.89 26.85
N ILE A 20 -10.43 -1.62 25.72
CA ILE A 20 -9.40 -1.46 24.70
C ILE A 20 -9.69 -0.21 23.87
N GLU A 21 -8.85 0.81 24.01
CA GLU A 21 -8.92 2.01 23.19
C GLU A 21 -8.38 1.74 21.77
N PRO A 22 -8.98 2.31 20.71
CA PRO A 22 -8.48 2.13 19.35
C PRO A 22 -7.08 2.73 19.17
N ASP A 23 -6.11 1.89 18.86
CA ASP A 23 -4.74 2.34 18.59
C ASP A 23 -4.66 3.12 17.26
N GLU A 24 -4.08 4.32 17.32
CA GLU A 24 -3.84 5.16 16.15
C GLU A 24 -3.01 4.44 15.07
N ARG A 25 -2.10 3.55 15.47
CA ARG A 25 -1.31 2.70 14.56
C ARG A 25 -2.20 1.83 13.71
N PHE A 26 -3.21 1.18 14.28
CA PHE A 26 -4.14 0.33 13.53
C PHE A 26 -5.00 1.14 12.55
N THR A 27 -5.39 2.35 12.93
CA THR A 27 -6.10 3.26 12.02
C THR A 27 -5.22 3.67 10.83
N GLN A 28 -3.95 3.98 11.08
CA GLN A 28 -2.96 4.28 10.04
C GLN A 28 -2.70 3.05 9.13
N THR A 29 -2.47 1.87 9.70
CA THR A 29 -2.26 0.64 8.92
C THR A 29 -3.47 0.27 8.08
N THR A 30 -4.68 0.48 8.59
CA THR A 30 -5.92 0.26 7.82
C THR A 30 -5.98 1.18 6.59
N LYS A 31 -5.62 2.44 6.75
CA LYS A 31 -5.51 3.39 5.62
C LYS A 31 -4.44 2.93 4.62
N GLU A 32 -3.27 2.54 5.08
CA GLU A 32 -2.18 2.04 4.23
C GLU A 32 -2.58 0.78 3.47
N PHE A 33 -3.28 -0.15 4.11
CA PHE A 33 -3.83 -1.35 3.48
C PHE A 33 -4.74 -1.00 2.30
N TRP A 34 -5.73 -0.12 2.50
CA TRP A 34 -6.66 0.25 1.43
C TRP A 34 -5.97 0.98 0.27
N ILE A 35 -4.98 1.80 0.56
CA ILE A 35 -4.18 2.47 -0.48
C ILE A 35 -3.36 1.44 -1.26
N THR A 36 -2.69 0.51 -0.56
CA THR A 36 -1.94 -0.59 -1.19
C THR A 36 -2.83 -1.40 -2.12
N LEU A 37 -3.99 -1.81 -1.61
CA LEU A 37 -4.96 -2.61 -2.34
C LEU A 37 -5.46 -1.85 -3.58
N GLY A 38 -5.82 -0.58 -3.42
CA GLY A 38 -6.24 0.28 -4.53
C GLY A 38 -5.16 0.45 -5.60
N THR A 39 -3.92 0.72 -5.20
CA THR A 39 -2.78 0.83 -6.14
C THR A 39 -2.57 -0.46 -6.91
N TYR A 40 -2.62 -1.61 -6.24
CA TYR A 40 -2.49 -2.91 -6.89
C TYR A 40 -3.66 -3.22 -7.84
N LEU A 41 -4.90 -2.91 -7.45
CA LEU A 41 -6.07 -3.10 -8.31
C LEU A 41 -5.98 -2.27 -9.58
N VAL A 42 -5.55 -1.01 -9.50
CA VAL A 42 -5.32 -0.17 -10.69
C VAL A 42 -4.26 -0.79 -11.60
N PHE A 43 -3.14 -1.23 -11.03
CA PHE A 43 -2.09 -1.92 -11.79
C PHE A 43 -2.60 -3.18 -12.48
N MET A 44 -3.32 -4.03 -11.75
CA MET A 44 -3.94 -5.26 -12.27
C MET A 44 -4.90 -4.96 -13.43
N VAL A 45 -5.78 -3.96 -13.27
CA VAL A 45 -6.73 -3.55 -14.31
C VAL A 45 -6.00 -3.04 -15.55
N LEU A 46 -4.96 -2.22 -15.39
CA LEU A 46 -4.17 -1.71 -16.52
C LEU A 46 -3.47 -2.84 -17.27
N MET A 47 -2.87 -3.81 -16.56
CA MET A 47 -2.24 -4.98 -17.16
C MET A 47 -3.23 -5.82 -17.96
N ILE A 48 -4.33 -6.23 -17.32
CA ILE A 48 -5.38 -7.04 -17.97
C ILE A 48 -5.97 -6.29 -19.15
N ALA A 49 -6.33 -5.01 -18.98
CA ALA A 49 -6.90 -4.21 -20.06
C ALA A 49 -5.94 -4.09 -21.25
N ASN A 50 -4.65 -3.83 -21.01
CA ASN A 50 -3.67 -3.75 -22.09
C ASN A 50 -3.55 -5.09 -22.84
N LEU A 51 -3.52 -6.22 -22.12
CA LEU A 51 -3.46 -7.54 -22.74
C LEU A 51 -4.68 -7.81 -23.64
N TYR A 52 -5.90 -7.54 -23.16
CA TYR A 52 -7.11 -7.84 -23.92
C TYR A 52 -7.42 -6.83 -25.04
N LEU A 53 -7.09 -5.56 -24.84
CA LEU A 53 -7.39 -4.50 -25.82
C LEU A 53 -6.30 -4.37 -26.89
N VAL A 54 -5.04 -4.65 -26.55
CA VAL A 54 -3.89 -4.46 -27.45
C VAL A 54 -3.26 -5.79 -27.89
N GLY A 55 -3.31 -6.82 -27.04
CA GLY A 55 -2.64 -8.09 -27.28
C GLY A 55 -3.12 -8.82 -28.53
N GLY A 56 -4.40 -8.73 -28.88
CA GLY A 56 -4.97 -9.39 -30.06
C GLY A 56 -4.86 -10.93 -30.01
N LYS A 57 -5.49 -11.62 -30.96
CA LYS A 57 -5.42 -13.10 -31.07
C LYS A 57 -4.50 -13.58 -32.19
N ASP A 58 -4.27 -12.74 -33.20
CA ASP A 58 -3.53 -13.09 -34.39
C ASP A 58 -2.15 -12.43 -34.38
N VAL A 59 -1.13 -13.26 -34.16
CA VAL A 59 0.28 -12.85 -34.05
C VAL A 59 0.79 -12.18 -35.31
N SER A 60 0.24 -12.49 -36.49
CA SER A 60 0.68 -11.91 -37.76
C SER A 60 0.36 -10.42 -37.89
N LYS A 61 -0.60 -9.93 -37.09
CA LYS A 61 -1.06 -8.54 -37.09
C LYS A 61 -0.50 -7.73 -35.94
N TYR A 62 0.45 -8.28 -35.18
CA TYR A 62 1.04 -7.56 -34.07
C TYR A 62 1.83 -6.36 -34.58
N LYS A 63 1.59 -5.21 -33.95
CA LYS A 63 2.47 -4.07 -34.08
C LYS A 63 3.66 -4.27 -33.15
N TYR A 64 4.85 -3.97 -33.65
CA TYR A 64 6.08 -4.07 -32.87
C TYR A 64 6.65 -2.70 -32.54
N ILE A 65 7.18 -2.57 -31.32
CA ILE A 65 7.90 -1.40 -30.82
C ILE A 65 9.23 -1.91 -30.27
N LEU A 66 10.34 -1.40 -30.81
CA LEU A 66 11.70 -1.82 -30.42
C LEU A 66 11.92 -3.35 -30.45
N GLY A 67 11.25 -4.05 -31.37
CA GLY A 67 11.35 -5.51 -31.51
C GLY A 67 10.39 -6.32 -30.62
N PHE A 68 9.60 -5.67 -29.76
CA PHE A 68 8.59 -6.34 -28.92
C PHE A 68 7.18 -6.11 -29.48
N PRO A 69 6.26 -7.09 -29.35
CA PRO A 69 4.84 -6.81 -29.53
C PRO A 69 4.40 -5.62 -28.69
N GLN A 70 3.58 -4.73 -29.25
CA GLN A 70 3.20 -3.46 -28.62
C GLN A 70 2.62 -3.66 -27.22
N TRP A 71 1.82 -4.70 -27.01
CA TRP A 71 1.23 -4.99 -25.70
C TRP A 71 2.31 -5.30 -24.64
N ILE A 72 3.35 -6.09 -24.96
CA ILE A 72 4.50 -6.35 -24.08
C ILE A 72 5.24 -5.05 -23.77
N PHE A 73 5.51 -4.23 -24.80
CA PHE A 73 6.20 -2.96 -24.60
C PHE A 73 5.43 -2.04 -23.63
N ASN A 74 4.10 -1.99 -23.77
CA ASN A 74 3.24 -1.25 -22.86
C ASN A 74 3.26 -1.83 -21.44
N GLU A 75 3.30 -3.15 -21.26
CA GLU A 75 3.40 -3.78 -19.93
C GLU A 75 4.69 -3.37 -19.20
N ILE A 76 5.82 -3.25 -19.91
CA ILE A 76 7.07 -2.74 -19.33
C ILE A 76 6.90 -1.30 -18.84
N ILE A 77 6.23 -0.44 -19.62
CA ILE A 77 5.93 0.94 -19.20
C ILE A 77 5.01 0.95 -17.97
N ILE A 78 3.96 0.13 -17.96
CA ILE A 78 3.03 0.00 -16.83
C ILE A 78 3.77 -0.49 -15.58
N LEU A 79 4.73 -1.42 -15.72
CA LEU A 79 5.59 -1.86 -14.61
C LEU A 79 6.45 -0.74 -14.06
N ILE A 80 7.12 0.03 -14.92
CA ILE A 80 7.93 1.17 -14.49
C ILE A 80 7.06 2.20 -13.75
N ALA A 81 5.89 2.52 -14.31
CA ALA A 81 4.93 3.42 -13.67
C ALA A 81 4.47 2.89 -12.31
N MET A 82 4.25 1.57 -12.17
CA MET A 82 3.90 0.94 -10.90
C MET A 82 5.03 1.04 -9.87
N VAL A 83 6.28 0.82 -10.27
CA VAL A 83 7.44 1.01 -9.37
C VAL A 83 7.50 2.45 -8.87
N VAL A 84 7.33 3.43 -9.76
CA VAL A 84 7.28 4.85 -9.37
C VAL A 84 6.11 5.11 -8.42
N ALA A 85 4.92 4.59 -8.71
CA ALA A 85 3.75 4.75 -7.85
C ALA A 85 3.98 4.16 -6.45
N VAL A 86 4.58 2.97 -6.35
CA VAL A 86 4.93 2.35 -5.05
C VAL A 86 5.92 3.22 -4.28
N ILE A 87 6.97 3.75 -4.95
CA ILE A 87 7.92 4.67 -4.31
C ILE A 87 7.19 5.88 -3.75
N LEU A 88 6.26 6.48 -4.50
CA LEU A 88 5.47 7.63 -4.04
C LEU A 88 4.57 7.26 -2.85
N VAL A 89 3.87 6.12 -2.91
CA VAL A 89 3.01 5.65 -1.82
C VAL A 89 3.83 5.44 -0.54
N VAL A 90 4.93 4.71 -0.61
CA VAL A 90 5.80 4.47 0.56
C VAL A 90 6.38 5.78 1.10
N THR A 91 6.81 6.69 0.23
CA THR A 91 7.44 7.95 0.64
C THR A 91 6.44 8.93 1.27
N PHE A 92 5.23 9.01 0.74
CA PHE A 92 4.29 10.07 1.09
C PHE A 92 3.09 9.61 1.90
N VAL A 93 2.69 8.35 1.82
CA VAL A 93 1.51 7.82 2.52
C VAL A 93 1.91 7.10 3.80
N TYR A 94 2.90 6.21 3.72
CA TYR A 94 3.23 5.31 4.82
C TYR A 94 3.87 6.06 5.98
N ARG A 95 3.64 5.57 7.20
CA ARG A 95 4.23 6.11 8.41
C ARG A 95 4.96 5.02 9.17
N ASP A 96 6.16 5.39 9.63
CA ASP A 96 6.93 4.56 10.54
C ASP A 96 6.27 4.57 11.94
N MET A 97 6.29 3.42 12.60
CA MET A 97 5.60 3.19 13.86
C MET A 97 6.41 2.25 14.75
N ASP A 98 6.32 2.47 16.06
CA ASP A 98 6.89 1.53 17.03
C ASP A 98 5.99 0.28 17.12
N VAL A 99 6.60 -0.90 17.18
CA VAL A 99 5.90 -2.20 17.27
C VAL A 99 5.81 -2.73 18.70
N THR A 100 6.37 -2.02 19.68
CA THR A 100 6.21 -2.37 21.10
C THR A 100 4.76 -2.18 21.56
N PRO A 101 4.30 -2.86 22.63
CA PRO A 101 2.91 -2.77 23.07
C PRO A 101 2.43 -1.34 23.32
N ASN A 102 3.27 -0.52 23.95
CA ASN A 102 3.00 0.89 24.27
C ASN A 102 3.57 1.88 23.25
N GLY A 103 3.94 1.39 22.07
CA GLY A 103 4.53 2.19 20.99
C GLY A 103 3.56 3.22 20.43
N LYS A 104 4.10 4.25 19.77
CA LYS A 104 3.32 5.32 19.13
C LYS A 104 3.72 5.48 17.66
N LEU A 105 2.87 6.17 16.91
CA LEU A 105 3.21 6.64 15.57
C LEU A 105 4.40 7.60 15.65
N LYS A 106 5.44 7.37 14.84
CA LYS A 106 6.58 8.30 14.78
C LYS A 106 6.15 9.58 14.07
N GLU A 107 6.58 10.72 14.60
CA GLU A 107 6.38 11.99 13.91
C GLU A 107 7.05 11.96 12.54
N ARG A 108 6.41 12.56 11.53
CA ARG A 108 7.08 12.73 10.25
C ARG A 108 8.24 13.68 10.48
N LYS A 109 9.47 13.17 10.38
CA LYS A 109 10.63 14.05 10.28
C LYS A 109 10.40 14.94 9.06
N HIS A 110 10.12 16.21 9.28
CA HIS A 110 10.19 17.20 8.23
C HIS A 110 11.61 17.08 7.68
N LYS A 111 11.75 16.74 6.40
CA LYS A 111 13.08 16.80 5.78
C LYS A 111 13.47 18.27 5.87
N GLU A 112 14.31 18.62 6.84
CA GLU A 112 15.06 19.85 6.80
C GLU A 112 15.79 19.83 5.46
N GLY A 113 15.33 20.67 4.54
CA GLY A 113 15.94 20.81 3.23
C GLY A 113 17.42 21.14 3.43
N LYS A 114 18.29 20.25 2.96
CA LYS A 114 19.68 20.56 2.66
C LYS A 114 19.84 20.55 1.15
#